data_AF-A0A2E7I744-F1
#
_entry.id   AF-A0A2E7I744-F1
#
_cell.length_a   1.000
_cell.length_b   1.000
_cell.length_c   1.000
_cell.angle_alpha   90.00
_cell.angle_beta   90.00
_cell.angle_gamma   90.00
#
_symmetry.space_group_name_H-M   'P 1'
#
loop_
_entity.id
_entity.type
_entity.pdbx_description
1 polymer ?
#
loop_
_entity_poly.entity_id
_entity_poly.type
_entity_poly.pdbx_seq_one_letter_code
_entity_poly.pdbx_strand_id
1 'polypeptide(L)'
;MTVASYGAREPSQGTLSRPTFGRVILRPPVKPDRPFAEPWHGKLFALTHALVGAGHFTWSDWTTHFGVALERARVLDNSTDGSDYYDTWLEALERFLADRRHTDLDQIEALEAAWTAAYLRTPHGAPVEL
;
A
#
# COMPACT_ATOMS: atom_id res chain seq x y z
N MET A 1 -54.37 -67.37 20.73
CA MET A 1 -53.89 -68.46 19.85
C MET A 1 -52.77 -67.88 19.00
N THR A 2 -51.58 -68.45 19.11
CA THR A 2 -50.28 -67.99 18.58
C THR A 2 -50.21 -67.98 17.05
N VAL A 3 -49.55 -66.96 16.48
CA VAL A 3 -48.52 -67.05 15.40
C VAL A 3 -47.84 -65.68 15.31
N ALA A 4 -46.60 -65.51 15.79
CA ALA A 4 -45.36 -65.75 15.06
C ALA A 4 -45.28 -64.94 13.74
N SER A 5 -44.84 -63.67 13.85
CA SER A 5 -44.43 -62.87 12.69
C SER A 5 -42.93 -63.05 12.45
N TYR A 6 -42.57 -63.51 11.26
CA TYR A 6 -41.20 -63.62 10.77
C TYR A 6 -41.06 -62.75 9.53
N GLY A 7 -39.97 -61.98 9.44
CA GLY A 7 -39.62 -61.14 8.29
C GLY A 7 -39.32 -59.71 8.73
N ALA A 8 -38.20 -59.08 8.41
CA ALA A 8 -37.02 -59.47 7.67
C ALA A 8 -35.85 -58.63 8.24
N ARG A 9 -34.62 -59.16 8.21
CA ARG A 9 -33.41 -58.40 8.56
C ARG A 9 -33.16 -57.34 7.47
N GLU A 10 -33.30 -56.08 7.84
CA GLU A 10 -32.67 -54.95 7.13
C GLU A 10 -31.14 -55.14 7.14
N PRO A 11 -30.43 -55.11 6.00
CA PRO A 11 -28.98 -55.02 6.01
C PRO A 11 -28.54 -53.63 6.51
N SER A 12 -27.68 -53.68 7.52
CA SER A 12 -27.04 -52.55 8.20
C SER A 12 -26.41 -51.52 7.26
N GLN A 13 -26.88 -50.28 7.38
CA GLN A 13 -26.11 -49.03 7.44
C GLN A 13 -24.71 -49.07 6.80
N GLY A 14 -24.63 -48.82 5.50
CA GLY A 14 -23.42 -48.30 4.89
C GLY A 14 -23.33 -46.81 5.20
N THR A 15 -22.58 -46.44 6.23
CA THR A 15 -22.21 -45.05 6.53
C THR A 15 -21.45 -44.47 5.34
N LEU A 16 -22.12 -43.73 4.46
CA LEU A 16 -21.46 -42.84 3.53
C LEU A 16 -20.93 -41.64 4.32
N SER A 17 -19.71 -41.80 4.85
CA SER A 17 -18.91 -40.70 5.39
C SER A 17 -18.77 -39.63 4.31
N ARG A 18 -19.58 -38.56 4.41
CA ARG A 18 -19.34 -37.31 3.70
C ARG A 18 -17.95 -36.81 4.12
N PRO A 19 -16.99 -36.60 3.21
CA PRO A 19 -15.77 -35.97 3.58
C PRO A 19 -16.08 -34.50 3.91
N THR A 20 -15.87 -34.12 5.17
CA THR A 20 -15.90 -32.74 5.65
C THR A 20 -14.67 -32.01 5.11
N PHE A 21 -14.61 -31.78 3.80
CA PHE A 21 -13.68 -30.79 3.28
C PHE A 21 -14.24 -29.42 3.61
N GLY A 22 -13.62 -28.81 4.61
CA GLY A 22 -13.92 -27.48 5.11
C GLY A 22 -14.08 -26.53 3.94
N ARG A 23 -15.26 -25.91 3.87
CA ARG A 23 -15.48 -24.71 3.08
C ARG A 23 -14.61 -23.65 3.74
N VAL A 24 -13.35 -23.55 3.34
CA VAL A 24 -12.51 -22.39 3.64
C VAL A 24 -13.22 -21.24 2.94
N ILE A 25 -14.10 -20.55 3.68
CA ILE A 25 -14.56 -19.24 3.31
C ILE A 25 -13.32 -18.38 3.44
N LEU A 26 -12.51 -18.29 2.39
CA LEU A 26 -11.51 -17.24 2.28
C LEU A 26 -12.33 -15.95 2.34
N ARG A 27 -12.43 -15.37 3.55
CA ARG A 27 -12.97 -14.02 3.70
C ARG A 27 -12.13 -13.17 2.76
N PRO A 28 -12.72 -12.53 1.74
CA PRO A 28 -11.95 -11.67 0.86
C PRO A 28 -11.25 -10.65 1.75
N PRO A 29 -9.97 -10.35 1.50
CA PRO A 29 -9.24 -9.39 2.32
C PRO A 29 -10.10 -8.13 2.38
N VAL A 30 -10.39 -7.67 3.60
CA VAL A 30 -11.13 -6.43 3.81
C VAL A 30 -10.32 -5.34 3.14
N LYS A 31 -10.81 -4.84 2.00
CA LYS A 31 -10.16 -3.70 1.35
C LYS A 31 -10.25 -2.54 2.33
N PRO A 32 -9.15 -1.84 2.63
CA PRO A 32 -9.22 -0.65 3.46
C PRO A 32 -10.15 0.36 2.77
N ASP A 33 -11.02 0.98 3.56
CA ASP A 33 -11.98 1.98 3.07
C ASP A 33 -11.25 3.18 2.44
N ARG A 34 -10.03 3.46 2.93
CA ARG A 34 -9.07 4.39 2.34
C ARG A 34 -7.71 3.70 2.14
N PRO A 35 -7.22 3.53 0.90
CA PRO A 35 -5.92 2.91 0.64
C PRO A 35 -4.74 3.81 1.05
N PHE A 36 -4.98 5.11 1.26
CA PHE A 36 -3.99 6.09 1.68
C PHE A 36 -4.48 6.82 2.94
N ALA A 37 -3.61 6.97 3.93
CA ALA A 37 -3.93 7.70 5.16
C ALA A 37 -4.11 9.20 4.92
N GLU A 38 -3.26 9.80 4.08
CA GLU A 38 -3.34 11.21 3.73
C GLU A 38 -3.48 11.41 2.20
N PRO A 39 -4.12 12.51 1.75
CA PRO A 39 -4.32 12.77 0.34
C PRO A 39 -3.01 12.87 -0.46
N TRP A 40 -1.92 13.31 0.17
CA TRP A 40 -0.63 13.50 -0.50
C TRP A 40 0.08 12.17 -0.78
N HIS A 41 -0.16 11.11 -0.01
CA HIS A 41 0.39 9.76 -0.27
C HIS A 41 0.00 9.25 -1.67
N GLY A 42 -1.27 9.42 -2.04
CA GLY A 42 -1.74 9.02 -3.37
C GLY A 42 -1.13 9.85 -4.48
N LYS A 43 -0.90 11.14 -4.25
CA LYS A 43 -0.23 12.04 -5.21
C LYS A 43 1.23 11.64 -5.41
N LEU A 44 1.96 11.35 -4.34
CA LEU A 44 3.34 10.89 -4.38
C LEU A 44 3.46 9.57 -5.16
N PHE A 45 2.62 8.59 -4.82
CA PHE A 45 2.57 7.31 -5.54
C PHE A 45 2.31 7.51 -7.04
N ALA A 46 1.31 8.32 -7.40
CA ALA A 46 0.96 8.60 -8.79
C ALA A 46 2.10 9.31 -9.53
N LEU A 47 2.80 10.26 -8.87
CA LEU A 47 3.94 10.95 -9.44
C LEU A 47 5.10 9.99 -9.74
N THR A 48 5.48 9.14 -8.78
CA THR A 48 6.52 8.13 -9.00
C THR A 48 6.13 7.21 -10.18
N HIS A 49 4.88 6.76 -10.23
CA HIS A 49 4.41 5.92 -11.33
C HIS A 49 4.44 6.65 -12.68
N ALA A 50 4.07 7.93 -12.72
CA ALA A 50 4.12 8.75 -13.94
C ALA A 50 5.55 8.94 -14.43
N LEU A 51 6.51 9.18 -13.54
CA LEU A 51 7.93 9.33 -13.88
C LEU A 51 8.52 8.03 -14.47
N VAL A 52 8.16 6.88 -13.89
CA VAL A 52 8.53 5.58 -14.44
C VAL A 52 7.87 5.35 -15.80
N GLY A 53 6.57 5.64 -15.92
CA GLY A 53 5.82 5.50 -17.17
C GLY A 53 6.36 6.39 -18.29
N ALA A 54 6.91 7.56 -17.95
CA ALA A 54 7.57 8.47 -18.88
C ALA A 54 9.02 8.09 -19.21
N GLY A 55 9.58 7.06 -18.56
CA GLY A 55 10.92 6.55 -18.84
C GLY A 55 12.07 7.34 -18.21
N HIS A 56 11.81 8.21 -17.23
CA HIS A 56 12.88 8.89 -16.48
C HIS A 56 13.76 7.89 -15.69
N PHE A 57 13.15 6.79 -15.24
CA PHE A 57 13.84 5.69 -14.58
C PHE A 57 12.98 4.42 -14.63
N THR A 58 13.59 3.28 -14.29
CA THR A 58 12.87 2.00 -14.24
C THR A 58 12.36 1.69 -12.82
N TRP A 59 11.35 0.84 -12.72
CA TRP A 59 10.89 0.31 -11.43
C TRP A 59 12.01 -0.43 -10.67
N SER A 60 12.92 -1.12 -11.38
CA SER A 60 14.04 -1.82 -10.75
C SER A 60 15.03 -0.86 -10.10
N ASP A 61 15.34 0.25 -10.78
CA ASP A 61 16.23 1.28 -10.23
C ASP A 61 15.60 1.94 -9.00
N TRP A 62 14.33 2.32 -9.12
CA TRP A 62 13.57 2.94 -8.03
C TRP A 62 13.50 2.03 -6.80
N THR A 63 13.08 0.78 -6.96
CA THR A 63 12.93 -0.16 -5.84
C THR A 63 14.27 -0.46 -5.16
N THR A 64 15.37 -0.49 -5.92
CA THR A 64 16.72 -0.65 -5.35
C THR A 64 17.09 0.56 -4.50
N HIS A 65 16.89 1.78 -5.02
CA HIS A 65 17.18 3.02 -4.29
C HIS A 65 16.30 3.18 -3.04
N PHE A 66 14.99 2.98 -3.20
CA PHE A 66 14.03 3.09 -2.12
C PHE A 66 14.26 2.03 -1.02
N GLY A 67 14.64 0.80 -1.39
CA GLY A 67 15.01 -0.23 -0.42
C GLY A 67 16.19 0.17 0.47
N VAL A 68 17.20 0.85 -0.10
CA VAL A 68 18.33 1.40 0.68
C VAL A 68 17.85 2.51 1.62
N ALA A 69 16.94 3.37 1.17
CA ALA A 69 16.36 4.41 2.03
C ALA A 69 15.56 3.82 3.19
N LEU A 70 14.73 2.80 2.95
CA LEU A 70 13.99 2.09 4.00
C LEU A 70 14.90 1.45 5.04
N GLU A 71 16.01 0.81 4.62
CA GLU A 71 16.95 0.23 5.60
C GLU A 71 17.63 1.33 6.45
N ARG A 72 17.98 2.48 5.85
CA ARG A 72 18.53 3.62 6.59
C ARG A 72 17.52 4.18 7.59
N ALA A 73 16.27 4.37 7.17
CA ALA A 73 15.20 4.86 8.02
C ALA A 73 14.98 3.90 9.21
N ARG A 74 14.93 2.58 8.96
CA ARG A 74 14.77 1.57 10.03
C ARG A 74 15.90 1.57 11.06
N VAL A 75 17.12 1.93 10.67
CA VAL A 75 18.26 2.03 11.59
C VAL A 75 18.16 3.29 12.46
N LEU A 76 17.57 4.36 11.93
CA LEU A 76 17.49 5.67 12.60
C LEU A 76 16.23 5.82 13.46
N ASP A 77 15.09 5.39 12.94
CA ASP A 77 13.79 5.49 13.59
C ASP A 77 13.37 4.10 14.05
N ASN A 78 13.44 3.87 15.36
CA ASN A 78 12.97 2.62 15.98
C ASN A 78 11.42 2.56 16.06
N SER A 79 10.73 3.42 15.30
CA SER A 79 9.29 3.41 15.11
C SER A 79 8.87 2.19 14.29
N THR A 80 7.98 1.37 14.84
CA THR A 80 7.49 0.14 14.20
C THR A 80 6.10 0.29 13.58
N ASP A 81 5.51 1.49 13.66
CA ASP A 81 4.14 1.74 13.19
C ASP A 81 4.06 2.07 11.70
N GLY A 82 5.21 2.30 11.04
CA GLY A 82 5.28 2.58 9.60
C GLY A 82 4.63 3.89 9.18
N SER A 83 4.41 4.80 10.13
CA SER A 83 3.84 6.14 9.87
C SER A 83 4.76 6.99 8.99
N ASP A 84 6.06 6.70 8.99
CA ASP A 84 7.12 7.36 8.23
C ASP A 84 7.31 6.79 6.81
N TYR A 85 6.51 5.79 6.41
CA TYR A 85 6.71 5.09 5.13
C TYR A 85 6.66 6.03 3.92
N TYR A 86 5.66 6.92 3.88
CA TYR A 86 5.50 7.86 2.76
C TYR A 86 6.45 9.06 2.88
N ASP A 87 6.88 9.44 4.09
CA ASP A 87 7.93 10.43 4.29
C ASP A 87 9.27 9.90 3.77
N THR A 88 9.63 8.66 4.13
CA THR A 88 10.80 7.97 3.60
C THR A 88 10.72 7.81 2.09
N TRP A 89 9.53 7.57 1.54
CA TRP A 89 9.31 7.53 0.08
C TRP A 89 9.61 8.89 -0.55
N LEU A 90 9.10 9.98 0.03
CA LEU A 90 9.32 11.33 -0.48
C LEU A 90 10.80 11.68 -0.48
N GLU A 91 11.48 11.54 0.66
CA GLU A 91 12.92 11.80 0.79
C GLU A 91 13.75 10.96 -0.20
N ALA A 92 13.38 9.68 -0.35
CA ALA A 92 14.04 8.80 -1.31
C ALA A 92 13.82 9.25 -2.76
N LEU A 93 12.63 9.74 -3.10
CA LEU A 93 12.33 10.24 -4.44
C LEU A 93 13.11 11.51 -4.76
N GLU A 94 13.17 12.46 -3.84
CA GLU A 94 13.90 13.72 -4.02
C GLU A 94 15.39 13.47 -4.26
N ARG A 95 16.01 12.63 -3.41
CA ARG A 95 17.41 12.24 -3.57
C ARG A 95 17.66 11.50 -4.88
N PHE A 96 16.77 10.59 -5.24
CA PHE A 96 16.91 9.82 -6.47
C PHE A 96 16.86 10.70 -7.72
N LEU A 97 15.98 11.71 -7.72
CA LEU A 97 15.88 12.70 -8.80
C LEU A 97 17.11 13.63 -8.84
N ALA A 98 17.63 14.00 -7.68
CA ALA A 98 18.85 14.80 -7.55
C ALA A 98 20.09 14.05 -8.07
N ASP A 99 20.27 12.79 -7.68
CA ASP A 99 21.39 11.94 -8.10
C ASP A 99 21.42 11.74 -9.62
N ARG A 100 20.24 11.69 -10.26
CA ARG A 100 20.10 11.57 -11.71
C ARG A 100 20.16 12.92 -12.45
N ARG A 101 20.38 14.03 -11.74
CA ARG A 101 20.37 15.42 -12.27
C ARG A 101 19.09 15.78 -13.02
N HIS A 102 17.97 15.16 -12.67
CA HIS A 102 16.66 15.55 -13.19
C HIS A 102 16.13 16.78 -12.46
N THR A 103 16.59 17.01 -11.23
CA THR A 103 16.27 18.15 -10.37
C THR A 103 17.48 18.47 -9.50
N ASP A 104 17.53 19.66 -8.91
CA ASP A 104 18.45 20.02 -7.83
C ASP A 104 17.69 20.09 -6.50
N LEU A 105 18.27 19.60 -5.39
CA LEU A 105 17.63 19.67 -4.08
C LEU A 105 17.38 21.14 -3.69
N ASP A 106 18.31 22.03 -4.02
CA ASP A 106 18.18 23.48 -3.79
C ASP A 106 16.97 24.06 -4.55
N GLN A 107 16.63 23.51 -5.73
CA GLN A 107 15.45 23.92 -6.50
C GLN A 107 14.15 23.40 -5.88
N ILE A 108 14.16 22.21 -5.29
CA ILE A 108 13.01 21.66 -4.57
C ILE A 108 12.73 22.51 -3.33
N GLU A 109 13.76 22.81 -2.55
CA GLU A 109 13.66 23.64 -1.34
C GLU A 109 13.19 25.06 -1.70
N ALA A 110 13.74 25.66 -2.77
CA ALA A 110 13.30 26.97 -3.23
C ALA A 110 11.82 26.97 -3.67
N LEU A 111 11.37 25.90 -4.33
CA LEU A 111 9.98 25.75 -4.76
C LEU A 111 9.04 25.56 -3.55
N GLU A 112 9.43 24.76 -2.57
CA GLU A 112 8.70 24.59 -1.31
C GLU A 112 8.56 25.93 -0.56
N ALA A 113 9.66 26.67 -0.43
CA ALA A 113 9.66 27.99 0.20
C ALA A 113 8.76 28.98 -0.55
N ALA A 114 8.80 28.97 -1.88
CA ALA A 114 7.96 29.83 -2.71
C ALA A 114 6.47 29.48 -2.55
N TRP A 115 6.10 28.19 -2.54
CA TRP A 115 4.72 27.76 -2.30
C TRP A 115 4.26 28.07 -0.89
N THR A 116 5.11 27.90 0.11
CA THR A 116 4.83 28.25 1.50
C THR A 116 4.54 29.75 1.62
N ALA A 117 5.39 30.59 1.00
CA ALA A 117 5.19 32.03 0.97
C ALA A 117 3.90 32.41 0.23
N ALA A 118 3.61 31.77 -0.91
CA ALA A 118 2.38 31.96 -1.67
C ALA A 118 1.13 31.62 -0.85
N TYR A 119 1.15 30.48 -0.16
CA TYR A 119 0.06 30.05 0.72
C TYR A 119 -0.17 31.05 1.85
N LEU A 120 0.89 31.49 2.53
CA LEU A 120 0.80 32.43 3.66
C LEU A 120 0.29 33.83 3.26
N ARG A 121 0.53 34.27 2.01
CA ARG A 121 0.02 35.57 1.53
C ARG A 121 -1.37 35.51 0.90
N THR A 122 -1.87 34.32 0.58
CA THR A 122 -3.15 34.16 -0.12
C THR A 122 -4.29 34.29 0.90
N PRO A 123 -5.22 35.26 0.73
CA PRO A 123 -6.39 35.34 1.58
C PRO A 123 -7.21 34.05 1.55
N HIS A 124 -7.79 33.67 2.69
CA HIS A 124 -8.63 32.47 2.76
C HIS A 124 -9.75 32.50 1.71
N GLY A 125 -9.85 31.42 0.94
CA GLY A 125 -10.85 31.27 -0.12
C GLY A 125 -10.41 31.74 -1.51
N ALA A 126 -9.23 32.35 -1.65
CA ALA A 126 -8.61 32.63 -2.94
C ALA A 126 -7.71 31.47 -3.38
N PRO A 127 -7.55 31.23 -4.70
CA PRO A 127 -6.60 30.24 -5.21
C PRO A 127 -5.16 30.66 -4.88
N VAL A 128 -4.33 29.69 -4.52
CA VAL A 128 -2.90 29.88 -4.26
C VAL A 128 -2.16 29.68 -5.58
N GLU A 129 -1.43 30.69 -6.00
CA GLU A 129 -0.64 30.71 -7.25
C GLU A 129 0.82 31.01 -6.92
N LEU A 130 1.76 30.40 -7.67
CA LEU A 130 3.20 30.64 -7.52
C LEU A 130 3.70 31.77 -8.42
#